data_AF-A0A1Y3ASQ5-F1
#
_entry.id   AF-A0A1Y3ASQ5-F1
#
_cell.length_a   1.000
_cell.length_b   1.000
_cell.length_c   1.000
_cell.angle_alpha   90.00
_cell.angle_beta   90.00
_cell.angle_gamma   90.00
#
_symmetry.space_group_name_H-M   'P 1'
#
loop_
_entity.id
_entity.type
_entity.pdbx_description
1 polymer ?
#
loop_
_entity_poly.entity_id
_entity_poly.type
_entity_poly.pdbx_seq_one_letter_code
_entity_poly.pdbx_strand_id
1 'polypeptide(L)'
;MLSGATGTVNYRYLVLAAGIHIDWDKIDGLLPALEQPNTGVCSNYSDRFVTKTWQTLKQFEGGNAIFTMPNTPIKCAGAPQKIMYLTDANLRQKGVRDRTKITYFTSLPLVFAAKHYAKALMEVCKQRDLN
;
A
#
# COMPACT_ATOMS: atom_id res chain seq x y z
N MET A 1 23.37 9.77 15.29
CA MET A 1 22.15 10.46 14.84
C MET A 1 21.74 11.44 15.91
N LEU A 2 21.50 12.71 15.56
CA LEU A 2 20.97 13.72 16.49
C LEU A 2 19.46 13.49 16.66
N SER A 3 19.08 12.46 17.40
CA SER A 3 17.71 12.32 17.89
C SER A 3 17.72 12.64 19.38
N GLY A 4 17.16 13.80 19.76
CA GLY A 4 16.95 14.16 21.17
C GLY A 4 17.83 15.28 21.76
N ALA A 5 18.66 15.96 20.95
CA ALA A 5 19.40 17.13 21.44
C ALA A 5 18.48 18.37 21.43
N THR A 6 18.19 18.93 22.60
CA THR A 6 17.63 20.29 22.72
C THR A 6 18.77 21.28 22.49
N GLY A 7 18.64 22.16 21.49
CA GLY A 7 19.68 23.14 21.17
C GLY A 7 19.49 23.79 19.81
N THR A 8 20.18 24.92 19.61
CA THR A 8 20.25 25.62 18.31
C THR A 8 21.47 25.11 17.56
N VAL A 9 21.28 24.69 16.30
CA VAL A 9 22.36 24.30 15.40
C VAL A 9 22.46 25.34 14.28
N ASN A 10 23.57 26.08 14.23
CA ASN A 10 23.82 27.07 13.18
C ASN A 10 24.45 26.38 11.96
N TYR A 11 24.06 26.82 10.76
CA TYR A 11 24.59 26.32 9.50
C TYR A 11 24.85 27.46 8.53
N ARG A 12 25.87 27.32 7.68
CA ARG A 12 26.06 28.21 6.53
C ARG A 12 25.11 27.84 5.38
N TYR A 13 24.85 26.54 5.23
CA TYR A 13 23.89 25.98 4.28
C TYR A 13 23.20 24.78 4.92
N LEU A 14 21.89 24.65 4.70
CA LEU A 14 21.08 23.52 5.16
C LEU A 14 20.43 22.83 3.96
N VAL A 15 20.59 21.51 3.88
CA VAL A 15 19.84 20.65 2.97
C VAL A 15 18.86 19.83 3.79
N LEU A 16 17.56 20.05 3.58
CA LEU A 16 16.50 19.34 4.28
C LEU A 16 15.98 18.18 3.42
N ALA A 17 16.15 16.95 3.92
CA ALA A 17 15.72 15.73 3.24
C ALA A 17 15.02 14.75 4.21
N ALA A 18 14.14 15.27 5.08
CA ALA A 18 13.50 14.50 6.15
C ALA A 18 12.47 13.46 5.67
N GLY A 19 12.12 13.45 4.39
CA GLY A 19 11.17 12.50 3.80
C GLY A 19 9.71 12.82 4.12
N ILE A 20 8.89 11.78 4.20
CA ILE A 20 7.44 11.86 4.49
C ILE A 20 7.12 11.06 5.76
N HIS A 21 6.20 11.59 6.56
CA HIS A 21 5.67 10.89 7.74
C HIS A 21 4.50 9.97 7.34
N ILE A 22 4.26 8.91 8.11
CA ILE A 22 3.12 8.00 7.90
C ILE A 22 2.28 7.99 9.17
N ASP A 23 1.10 8.58 9.09
CA ASP A 23 0.17 8.69 10.22
C ASP A 23 -0.71 7.45 10.38
N TRP A 24 -0.19 6.38 10.99
CA TRP A 24 -0.91 5.13 11.22
C TRP A 24 -2.14 5.26 12.13
N ASP A 25 -2.17 6.30 12.96
CA ASP A 25 -3.20 6.61 13.95
C ASP A 25 -4.39 7.36 13.37
N LYS A 26 -4.34 7.82 12.11
CA LYS A 26 -5.44 8.55 11.45
C LYS A 26 -6.54 7.65 10.92
N ILE A 27 -6.34 6.33 10.94
CA ILE A 27 -7.36 5.35 10.61
C ILE A 27 -7.68 4.59 11.88
N ASP A 28 -8.92 4.75 12.36
CA ASP A 28 -9.39 4.13 13.59
C ASP A 28 -9.18 2.61 13.55
N GLY A 29 -8.47 2.09 14.56
CA GLY A 29 -8.16 0.67 14.69
C GLY A 29 -7.03 0.14 13.79
N LEU A 30 -6.44 0.95 12.89
CA LEU A 30 -5.42 0.47 11.95
C LEU A 30 -4.15 -0.02 12.65
N LEU A 31 -3.56 0.78 13.54
CA LEU A 31 -2.31 0.41 14.20
C LEU A 31 -2.46 -0.89 15.02
N PRO A 32 -3.47 -1.05 15.90
CA PRO A 32 -3.72 -2.33 16.56
C PRO A 32 -3.92 -3.50 15.58
N ALA A 33 -4.66 -3.28 14.48
CA ALA A 33 -4.89 -4.32 13.48
C ALA A 33 -3.60 -4.71 12.73
N LEU A 34 -2.67 -3.79 12.50
CA LEU A 34 -1.35 -4.07 11.92
C LEU A 34 -0.46 -4.85 12.89
N GLU A 35 -0.49 -4.50 14.17
CA GLU A 35 0.32 -5.12 15.22
C GLU A 35 -0.12 -6.53 15.60
N GLN A 36 -1.43 -6.81 15.57
CA GLN A 36 -1.96 -8.13 15.88
C GLN A 36 -1.78 -9.13 14.73
N PRO A 37 -1.38 -10.39 14.99
CA PRO A 37 -1.28 -11.40 13.95
C PRO A 37 -2.67 -11.79 13.42
N ASN A 38 -2.72 -12.34 12.19
CA ASN A 38 -3.91 -12.97 11.61
C ASN A 38 -5.17 -12.10 11.47
N THR A 39 -5.06 -10.76 11.53
CA THR A 39 -6.18 -9.83 11.30
C THR A 39 -6.55 -9.65 9.82
N GLY A 40 -5.69 -10.10 8.90
CA GLY A 40 -5.80 -9.83 7.46
C GLY A 40 -5.38 -8.41 7.06
N VAL A 41 -5.13 -7.50 8.01
CA VAL A 41 -4.68 -6.13 7.75
C VAL A 41 -3.16 -6.06 7.68
N CYS A 42 -2.62 -5.52 6.59
CA CYS A 42 -1.19 -5.44 6.32
C CYS A 42 -0.82 -4.16 5.54
N SER A 43 0.47 -3.79 5.51
CA SER A 43 0.94 -2.64 4.74
C SER A 43 2.41 -2.77 4.34
N ASN A 44 2.72 -2.38 3.10
CA ASN A 44 4.08 -2.37 2.55
C ASN A 44 4.86 -1.07 2.84
N TYR A 45 4.25 -0.11 3.53
CA TYR A 45 4.83 1.22 3.74
C TYR A 45 5.73 1.33 4.99
N SER A 46 5.79 0.26 5.78
CA SER A 46 6.57 0.13 7.02
C SER A 46 7.43 -1.12 6.98
N ASP A 47 8.70 -0.98 7.33
CA ASP A 47 9.63 -2.09 7.57
C ASP A 47 9.14 -3.02 8.68
N ARG A 48 8.48 -2.48 9.70
CA ARG A 48 7.86 -3.25 10.79
C ARG A 48 6.73 -4.17 10.32
N PHE A 49 5.95 -3.73 9.32
CA PHE A 49 4.69 -4.41 8.94
C PHE A 49 4.74 -5.12 7.58
N VAL A 50 5.75 -4.85 6.74
CA VAL A 50 5.79 -5.34 5.35
C VAL A 50 5.79 -6.87 5.23
N THR A 51 6.42 -7.59 6.16
CA THR A 51 6.46 -9.05 6.12
C THR A 51 5.07 -9.68 6.31
N LYS A 52 4.16 -8.97 6.98
CA LYS A 52 2.78 -9.39 7.19
C LYS A 52 2.01 -9.49 5.88
N THR A 53 2.25 -8.60 4.92
CA THR A 53 1.59 -8.64 3.59
C THR A 53 1.81 -10.00 2.91
N TRP A 54 3.05 -10.49 2.93
CA TRP A 54 3.37 -11.79 2.34
C TRP A 54 2.78 -12.95 3.14
N GLN A 55 2.79 -12.86 4.46
CA GLN A 55 2.17 -13.89 5.33
C GLN A 55 0.66 -13.98 5.07
N THR A 56 -0.03 -12.84 5.02
CA THR A 56 -1.45 -12.75 4.70
C THR A 56 -1.73 -13.34 3.32
N LEU A 57 -0.96 -12.98 2.29
CA LEU A 57 -1.16 -13.50 0.93
C LEU A 57 -0.96 -15.02 0.85
N LYS A 58 0.03 -15.58 1.55
CA LYS A 58 0.25 -17.04 1.58
C LYS A 58 -0.94 -17.79 2.19
N GLN A 59 -1.52 -17.25 3.25
CA GLN A 59 -2.63 -17.87 3.98
C GLN A 59 -4.00 -17.57 3.36
N PHE A 60 -4.07 -16.68 2.37
CA PHE A 60 -5.32 -16.26 1.77
C PHE A 60 -5.89 -17.35 0.85
N GLU A 61 -7.12 -17.78 1.11
CA GLU A 61 -7.80 -18.88 0.41
C GLU A 61 -9.04 -18.44 -0.39
N GLY A 62 -9.34 -17.14 -0.42
CA GLY A 62 -10.49 -16.57 -1.13
C GLY A 62 -11.25 -15.52 -0.33
N GLY A 63 -12.27 -14.93 -0.94
CA GLY A 63 -13.06 -13.84 -0.35
C GLY A 63 -12.71 -12.48 -0.95
N ASN A 64 -12.60 -11.44 -0.11
CA ASN A 64 -12.33 -10.07 -0.57
C ASN A 64 -10.86 -9.70 -0.32
N ALA A 65 -10.14 -9.34 -1.37
CA ALA A 65 -8.81 -8.75 -1.29
C ALA A 65 -8.92 -7.24 -1.58
N ILE A 66 -8.77 -6.44 -0.51
CA ILE A 66 -8.99 -4.99 -0.56
C ILE A 66 -7.65 -4.26 -0.52
N PHE A 67 -7.49 -3.31 -1.44
CA PHE A 67 -6.33 -2.43 -1.52
C PHE A 67 -6.79 -0.97 -1.45
N THR A 68 -5.98 -0.08 -0.88
CA THR A 68 -6.42 1.30 -0.60
C THR A 68 -5.39 2.35 -1.03
N MET A 69 -5.87 3.56 -1.34
CA MET A 69 -5.06 4.76 -1.56
C MET A 69 -5.65 5.93 -0.75
N PRO A 70 -4.87 6.54 0.15
CA PRO A 70 -5.37 7.59 1.03
C PRO A 70 -5.66 8.89 0.26
N ASN A 71 -6.40 9.79 0.91
CA ASN A 71 -6.64 11.16 0.42
C ASN A 71 -5.54 12.13 0.90
N THR A 72 -4.28 11.68 0.89
CA THR A 72 -3.12 12.47 1.30
C THR A 72 -1.97 12.30 0.30
N PRO A 73 -0.99 13.22 0.26
CA PRO A 73 0.25 12.97 -0.46
C PRO A 73 0.92 11.69 0.02
N ILE A 74 1.50 10.92 -0.91
CA ILE A 74 2.07 9.60 -0.62
C ILE A 74 3.41 9.39 -1.33
N LYS A 75 4.34 8.68 -0.68
CA LYS A 75 5.55 8.19 -1.35
C LYS A 75 5.20 7.06 -2.33
N CYS A 76 5.68 7.15 -3.57
CA CYS A 76 5.46 6.13 -4.60
C CYS A 76 3.97 5.78 -4.79
N ALA A 77 3.19 6.69 -5.38
CA ALA A 77 1.75 6.53 -5.61
C ALA A 77 1.33 5.25 -6.37
N GLY A 78 2.25 4.61 -7.10
CA GLY A 78 1.99 3.33 -7.76
C GLY A 78 2.11 2.10 -6.85
N ALA A 79 2.72 2.19 -5.66
CA ALA A 79 2.93 1.02 -4.80
C ALA A 79 1.64 0.33 -4.32
N PRO A 80 0.52 1.04 -3.99
CA PRO A 80 -0.70 0.38 -3.53
C PRO A 80 -1.35 -0.50 -4.61
N GLN A 81 -1.33 -0.06 -5.86
CA GLN A 81 -1.81 -0.88 -7.00
C GLN A 81 -0.80 -1.96 -7.42
N LYS A 82 0.52 -1.73 -7.27
CA LYS A 82 1.53 -2.76 -7.56
C LYS A 82 1.29 -4.02 -6.75
N ILE A 83 1.04 -3.89 -5.45
CA ILE A 83 0.77 -5.06 -4.60
C ILE A 83 -0.56 -5.72 -4.97
N MET A 84 -1.57 -4.96 -5.39
CA MET A 84 -2.82 -5.52 -5.95
C MET A 84 -2.55 -6.43 -7.16
N TYR A 85 -1.78 -5.95 -8.15
CA TYR A 85 -1.46 -6.74 -9.34
C TYR A 85 -0.64 -8.00 -9.02
N LEU A 86 0.27 -7.90 -8.04
CA LEU A 86 1.05 -9.05 -7.56
C LEU A 86 0.17 -10.05 -6.81
N THR A 87 -0.80 -9.58 -6.03
CA THR A 87 -1.79 -10.44 -5.40
C THR A 87 -2.62 -11.17 -6.45
N ASP A 88 -3.19 -10.50 -7.45
CA ASP A 88 -3.91 -11.16 -8.55
C ASP A 88 -3.07 -12.27 -9.21
N ALA A 89 -1.81 -11.97 -9.54
CA ALA A 89 -0.90 -12.94 -10.14
C ALA A 89 -0.65 -14.15 -9.22
N ASN A 90 -0.42 -13.91 -7.93
CA ASN A 90 -0.20 -14.97 -6.95
C ASN A 90 -1.45 -15.84 -6.75
N LEU A 91 -2.63 -15.23 -6.69
CA LEU A 91 -3.91 -15.95 -6.50
C LEU A 91 -4.24 -16.83 -7.71
N ARG A 92 -3.88 -16.40 -8.93
CA ARG A 92 -3.98 -17.22 -10.14
C ARG A 92 -3.05 -18.43 -10.06
N GLN A 93 -1.80 -18.21 -9.65
CA GLN A 93 -0.83 -19.30 -9.46
C GLN A 93 -1.28 -20.30 -8.38
N LYS A 94 -1.92 -19.83 -7.30
CA LYS A 94 -2.47 -20.65 -6.23
C LYS A 94 -3.80 -21.35 -6.59
N GLY A 95 -4.45 -21.00 -7.70
CA GLY A 95 -5.78 -21.54 -8.04
C GLY A 95 -6.93 -21.05 -7.14
N VAL A 96 -6.80 -19.87 -6.53
CA VAL A 96 -7.82 -19.28 -5.64
C VAL A 96 -8.45 -17.99 -6.20
N ARG A 97 -8.00 -17.52 -7.37
CA ARG A 97 -8.49 -16.28 -8.00
C ARG A 97 -9.99 -16.31 -8.29
N ASP A 98 -10.54 -17.44 -8.72
CA ASP A 98 -11.96 -17.55 -9.14
C ASP A 98 -12.96 -17.33 -8.00
N ARG A 99 -12.52 -17.55 -6.76
CA ARG A 99 -13.29 -17.29 -5.53
C ARG A 99 -12.83 -16.04 -4.79
N THR A 100 -12.09 -15.16 -5.46
CA THR A 100 -11.59 -13.91 -4.88
C THR A 100 -12.12 -12.71 -5.65
N LYS A 101 -12.70 -11.76 -4.92
CA LYS A 101 -12.99 -10.42 -5.42
C LYS A 101 -11.86 -9.48 -5.04
N ILE A 102 -11.19 -8.90 -6.03
CA ILE A 102 -10.14 -7.89 -5.83
C ILE A 102 -10.77 -6.51 -6.02
N THR A 103 -10.56 -5.60 -5.07
CA THR A 103 -11.06 -4.21 -5.19
C THR A 103 -10.04 -3.21 -4.68
N TYR A 104 -9.84 -2.14 -5.45
CA TYR A 104 -8.95 -1.03 -5.13
C TYR A 104 -9.73 0.24 -4.84
N PHE A 105 -9.84 0.59 -3.56
CA PHE A 105 -10.45 1.85 -3.13
C PHE A 105 -9.42 2.97 -3.16
N THR A 106 -9.53 3.82 -4.17
CA THR A 106 -8.66 4.98 -4.33
C THR A 106 -9.39 6.30 -4.11
N SER A 107 -8.72 7.21 -3.39
CA SER A 107 -9.18 8.60 -3.24
C SER A 107 -8.90 9.46 -4.48
N LEU A 108 -8.14 8.93 -5.46
CA LEU A 108 -7.80 9.63 -6.70
C LEU A 108 -8.87 9.42 -7.78
N PRO A 109 -9.09 10.40 -8.67
CA PRO A 109 -10.05 10.27 -9.78
C PRO A 109 -9.55 9.36 -10.92
N LEU A 110 -8.27 9.02 -10.94
CA LEU A 110 -7.61 8.24 -11.99
C LEU A 110 -6.68 7.20 -11.38
N VAL A 111 -6.52 6.05 -12.05
CA VAL A 111 -5.61 4.98 -11.61
C VAL A 111 -4.13 5.40 -11.64
N PHE A 112 -3.77 6.37 -12.49
CA PHE A 112 -2.43 6.93 -12.56
C PHE A 112 -2.47 8.35 -13.16
N ALA A 113 -1.55 9.22 -12.76
CA ALA A 113 -1.54 10.63 -13.19
C ALA A 113 -1.17 10.81 -14.66
N ALA A 114 -0.20 10.02 -15.15
CA ALA A 114 0.23 10.07 -16.54
C ALA A 114 -0.68 9.21 -17.43
N LYS A 115 -1.40 9.87 -18.35
CA LYS A 115 -2.45 9.28 -19.20
C LYS A 115 -2.01 8.03 -19.98
N HIS A 116 -0.79 8.05 -20.51
CA HIS A 116 -0.23 6.91 -21.25
C HIS A 116 -0.24 5.63 -20.42
N TYR A 117 0.25 5.70 -19.17
CA TYR A 117 0.27 4.55 -18.26
C TYR A 117 -1.12 4.25 -17.68
N ALA A 118 -1.93 5.28 -17.41
CA ALA A 118 -3.29 5.09 -16.92
C ALA A 118 -4.12 4.21 -17.88
N LYS A 119 -4.00 4.44 -19.20
CA LYS A 119 -4.66 3.61 -20.21
C LYS A 119 -4.22 2.15 -20.12
N ALA A 120 -2.92 1.89 -20.11
CA ALA A 120 -2.39 0.53 -20.03
C ALA A 120 -2.80 -0.19 -18.73
N LEU A 121 -2.80 0.52 -17.60
CA LEU A 121 -3.23 -0.03 -16.30
C LEU A 121 -4.72 -0.37 -16.28
N MET A 122 -5.57 0.47 -16.89
CA MET A 122 -7.00 0.16 -17.01
C MET A 122 -7.28 -1.04 -17.92
N GLU A 123 -6.50 -1.23 -19.00
CA GLU A 123 -6.57 -2.44 -19.83
C GLU A 123 -6.22 -3.69 -19.01
N VAL A 124 -5.17 -3.62 -18.18
CA VAL A 124 -4.81 -4.70 -17.25
C VAL A 124 -5.92 -4.97 -16.24
N CYS A 125 -6.51 -3.94 -15.62
CA CYS A 125 -7.61 -4.10 -14.68
C CYS A 125 -8.82 -4.78 -15.34
N LYS A 126 -9.19 -4.36 -16.55
CA LYS A 126 -10.28 -4.97 -17.32
C LYS A 126 -10.00 -6.43 -17.67
N GLN A 127 -8.80 -6.74 -18.15
CA GLN A 127 -8.42 -8.10 -18.52
C GLN A 127 -8.37 -9.06 -17.32
N ARG A 128 -8.05 -8.53 -16.14
CA ARG A 128 -7.86 -9.32 -14.91
C ARG A 128 -9.04 -9.24 -13.94
N ASP A 129 -10.14 -8.60 -14.34
CA ASP A 129 -11.34 -8.41 -13.52
C ASP A 129 -10.98 -7.79 -12.16
N LEU A 130 -10.28 -6.65 -12.20
CA LEU A 130 -9.91 -5.86 -11.02
C LEU A 130 -10.83 -4.66 -10.93
N ASN A 131 -11.54 -4.55 -9.81
CA ASN A 131 -12.50 -3.47 -9.54
C ASN A 131 -11.83 -2.25 -8.91
#